data_AF-X0TU43-F1
#
_entry.id   AF-X0TU43-F1
#
_cell.length_a   1.000
_cell.length_b   1.000
_cell.length_c   1.000
_cell.angle_alpha   90.00
_cell.angle_beta   90.00
_cell.angle_gamma   90.00
#
_symmetry.space_group_name_H-M   'P 1'
#
loop_
_entity.id
_entity.type
_entity.pdbx_description
1 polymer ?
#
loop_
_entity_poly.entity_id
_entity_poly.type
_entity_poly.pdbx_seq_one_letter_code
_entity_poly.pdbx_strand_id
1 'polypeptide(L)'
;MSRLKALYEERIKLHEDSKALLDAAEKEERGLTTEEATTWDKMNARIEEIGGDVDRREKQAKREDWLNESRGRVTEPATDYAPEGDQSRDPEPVTLEFPAGRLGRAARA
;
A
#
# COMPACT_ATOMS: atom_id res chain seq x y z
N MET A 1 -18.34 -11.91 17.96
CA MET A 1 -17.15 -11.02 18.01
C MET A 1 -16.71 -10.70 16.60
N SER A 2 -16.26 -9.47 16.31
CA SER A 2 -15.66 -9.17 15.01
C SER A 2 -14.27 -9.81 14.90
N ARG A 3 -13.86 -10.21 13.69
CA ARG A 3 -12.55 -10.85 13.44
C ARG A 3 -11.37 -9.97 13.88
N LEU A 4 -11.50 -8.65 13.73
CA LEU A 4 -10.50 -7.68 14.20
C LEU A 4 -10.35 -7.71 15.73
N LYS A 5 -11.46 -7.77 16.47
CA LYS A 5 -11.43 -7.83 17.93
C LYS A 5 -10.67 -9.07 18.43
N ALA A 6 -10.92 -10.23 17.82
CA ALA A 6 -10.22 -11.47 18.15
C ALA A 6 -8.71 -11.39 17.90
N LEU A 7 -8.29 -10.73 16.81
CA LEU A 7 -6.86 -10.50 16.52
C LEU A 7 -6.20 -9.58 17.55
N TYR A 8 -6.88 -8.52 17.99
CA TYR A 8 -6.34 -7.66 19.06
C TYR A 8 -6.24 -8.39 20.39
N GLU A 9 -7.24 -9.18 20.77
CA GLU A 9 -7.21 -9.99 21.99
C GLU A 9 -6.06 -11.00 21.95
N GLU A 10 -5.84 -11.67 20.81
CA GLU A 10 -4.70 -12.57 20.61
C GLU A 10 -3.36 -11.84 20.74
N ARG A 11 -3.22 -10.65 20.12
CA ARG A 11 -2.00 -9.83 20.20
C ARG A 11 -1.69 -9.39 21.64
N ILE A 12 -2.71 -8.98 22.39
CA ILE A 12 -2.56 -8.57 23.79
C ILE A 12 -2.06 -9.76 24.62
N LYS A 13 -2.71 -10.91 24.47
CA LYS A 13 -2.32 -12.13 25.17
C LYS A 13 -0.88 -12.53 24.87
N LEU A 14 -0.49 -12.58 23.59
CA LEU A 14 0.88 -12.94 23.19
C LEU A 14 1.92 -11.97 23.75
N HIS A 15 1.59 -10.67 23.82
CA HIS A 15 2.48 -9.67 24.39
C HIS A 15 2.62 -9.85 25.92
N GLU A 16 1.53 -10.12 26.63
CA GLU A 16 1.55 -10.43 28.06
C GLU A 16 2.34 -11.71 28.36
N ASP A 17 2.11 -12.77 27.58
CA ASP A 17 2.83 -14.05 27.69
C ASP A 17 4.34 -13.85 27.43
N SER A 18 4.71 -13.09 26.38
CA SER A 18 6.11 -12.77 26.07
C SER A 18 6.79 -12.00 27.19
N LYS A 19 6.07 -11.04 27.80
CA LYS A 19 6.57 -10.27 28.93
C LYS A 19 6.73 -11.15 30.17
N ALA A 20 5.76 -12.01 30.47
CA ALA A 20 5.85 -12.93 31.61
C ALA A 20 7.06 -13.85 31.51
N LEU A 21 7.42 -14.26 30.29
CA LEU A 21 8.60 -15.06 29.98
C LEU A 21 9.91 -14.31 30.30
N LEU A 22 10.00 -13.03 29.91
CA LEU A 22 11.12 -12.17 30.24
C LEU A 22 11.20 -11.89 31.75
N ASP A 23 10.07 -11.55 32.37
CA ASP A 23 9.98 -11.27 33.81
C ASP A 23 10.38 -12.51 34.65
N ALA A 24 10.07 -13.72 34.17
CA ALA A 24 10.47 -14.97 34.83
C ALA A 24 12.00 -15.20 34.74
N ALA A 25 12.58 -14.99 33.56
CA ALA A 25 14.03 -15.09 33.37
C ALA A 25 14.79 -14.04 34.21
N GLU A 26 14.28 -12.80 34.26
CA GLU A 26 14.85 -11.72 35.06
C GLU A 26 14.78 -12.02 36.57
N LYS A 27 13.67 -12.57 37.06
CA LYS A 27 13.55 -13.00 38.47
C LYS A 27 14.54 -14.09 38.87
N GLU A 28 14.91 -14.94 37.91
CA GLU A 28 15.91 -15.99 38.10
C GLU A 28 17.34 -15.49 37.84
N GLU A 29 17.53 -14.19 37.62
CA GLU A 29 18.80 -13.52 37.30
C GLU A 29 19.56 -14.19 36.13
N ARG A 30 18.82 -14.78 35.19
CA ARG A 30 19.36 -15.49 34.04
C ARG A 30 18.81 -14.94 32.74
N GLY A 31 19.52 -15.24 31.66
CA GLY A 31 18.97 -15.08 30.32
C GLY A 31 17.86 -16.08 30.02
N LEU A 32 17.13 -15.84 28.94
CA LEU A 32 16.24 -16.83 28.35
C LEU A 32 17.05 -18.09 28.00
N THR A 33 16.52 -19.25 28.36
CA THR A 33 17.04 -20.52 27.84
C THR A 33 16.77 -20.63 26.34
N THR A 34 17.42 -21.57 25.65
CA THR A 34 17.23 -21.78 24.20
C THR A 34 15.76 -22.06 23.85
N GLU A 35 15.05 -22.83 24.67
CA GLU A 35 13.64 -23.17 24.45
C GLU A 35 12.72 -21.97 24.66
N GLU A 36 12.98 -21.20 25.71
CA GLU A 36 12.25 -19.97 26.02
C GLU A 36 12.50 -18.88 24.97
N ALA A 37 13.73 -18.71 24.51
CA ALA A 37 14.08 -17.80 23.43
C ALA A 37 13.36 -18.16 22.13
N THR A 38 13.36 -19.45 21.76
CA THR A 38 12.61 -19.95 20.59
C THR A 38 11.10 -19.68 20.73
N THR A 39 10.57 -19.80 21.95
CA THR A 39 9.16 -19.54 22.23
C THR A 39 8.84 -18.05 22.13
N TRP A 40 9.68 -17.20 22.71
CA TRP A 40 9.60 -15.75 22.64
C TRP A 40 9.68 -15.26 21.18
N ASP A 41 10.59 -15.80 20.37
CA ASP A 41 10.71 -15.48 18.95
C ASP A 41 9.42 -15.82 18.19
N LYS A 42 8.83 -17.00 18.45
CA LYS A 42 7.55 -17.41 17.84
C LYS A 42 6.41 -16.49 18.24
N MET A 43 6.34 -16.09 19.51
CA MET A 43 5.31 -15.15 19.99
C MET A 43 5.45 -13.79 19.30
N ASN A 44 6.66 -13.26 19.17
CA ASN A 44 6.89 -11.99 18.48
C ASN A 44 6.59 -12.07 16.99
N ALA A 45 7.02 -13.13 16.30
CA ALA A 45 6.68 -13.34 14.89
C ALA A 45 5.16 -13.36 14.68
N ARG A 46 4.41 -13.99 15.61
CA ARG A 46 2.95 -14.01 15.56
C ARG A 46 2.34 -12.64 15.83
N ILE A 47 2.89 -11.86 16.76
CA ILE A 47 2.46 -10.47 17.03
C ILE A 47 2.62 -9.60 15.77
N GLU A 48 3.74 -9.72 15.07
CA GLU A 48 4.00 -8.99 13.82
C GLU A 48 3.03 -9.41 12.71
N GLU A 49 2.79 -10.72 12.55
CA GLU A 49 1.83 -11.25 11.60
C GLU A 49 0.43 -10.67 11.84
N ILE A 50 -0.02 -10.70 13.10
CA ILE A 50 -1.32 -10.13 13.50
C ILE A 50 -1.39 -8.64 13.16
N GLY A 51 -0.32 -7.87 13.40
CA GLY A 51 -0.24 -6.45 13.04
C GLY A 51 -0.48 -6.24 11.54
N GLY A 52 0.22 -6.99 10.69
CA GLY A 52 0.02 -6.92 9.24
C GLY A 52 -1.39 -7.36 8.80
N ASP A 53 -1.96 -8.33 9.50
CA ASP A 53 -3.32 -8.84 9.28
C ASP A 53 -4.42 -7.83 9.64
N VAL A 54 -4.20 -7.04 10.68
CA VAL A 54 -5.07 -5.92 11.09
C VAL A 54 -5.00 -4.82 10.06
N ASP A 55 -3.79 -4.35 9.70
CA ASP A 55 -3.57 -3.29 8.72
C ASP A 55 -4.23 -3.60 7.37
N ARG A 56 -4.11 -4.85 6.90
CA ARG A 56 -4.75 -5.30 5.65
C ARG A 56 -6.26 -5.19 5.74
N ARG A 57 -6.86 -5.63 6.85
CA ARG A 57 -8.31 -5.61 7.05
C ARG A 57 -8.86 -4.20 7.18
N GLU A 58 -8.17 -3.31 7.88
CA GLU A 58 -8.57 -1.91 7.99
C GLU A 58 -8.49 -1.19 6.64
N LYS A 59 -7.42 -1.42 5.87
CA LYS A 59 -7.30 -0.88 4.51
C LYS A 59 -8.39 -1.40 3.58
N GLN A 60 -8.76 -2.67 3.71
CA GLN A 60 -9.85 -3.26 2.93
C GLN A 60 -11.19 -2.63 3.31
N ALA A 61 -11.52 -2.55 4.60
CA ALA A 61 -12.74 -1.91 5.08
C ALA A 61 -12.85 -0.46 4.56
N LYS A 62 -11.78 0.33 4.66
CA LYS A 62 -11.75 1.71 4.14
C LYS A 62 -11.95 1.80 2.62
N ARG A 63 -11.41 0.84 1.86
CA ARG A 63 -11.62 0.77 0.40
C ARG A 63 -13.05 0.40 0.07
N GLU A 64 -13.64 -0.53 0.80
CA GLU A 64 -15.03 -0.94 0.65
C GLU A 64 -15.97 0.22 0.98
N ASP A 65 -15.70 0.98 2.05
CA ASP A 65 -16.44 2.19 2.42
C ASP A 65 -16.36 3.26 1.31
N TRP A 66 -15.16 3.54 0.79
CA TRP A 66 -14.97 4.50 -0.29
C TRP A 66 -15.66 4.08 -1.59
N LEU A 67 -15.63 2.79 -1.93
CA LEU A 67 -16.34 2.24 -3.10
C LEU A 67 -17.85 2.33 -2.90
N ASN A 68 -18.34 2.06 -1.69
CA ASN A 68 -19.76 2.15 -1.37
C ASN A 68 -20.25 3.61 -1.46
N GLU A 69 -19.51 4.56 -0.91
CA GLU A 69 -19.78 6.00 -1.06
C GLU A 69 -19.76 6.42 -2.53
N SER A 70 -18.80 5.92 -3.31
CA SER A 70 -18.67 6.24 -4.73
C SER A 70 -19.78 5.65 -5.60
N ARG A 71 -20.29 4.46 -5.26
CA ARG A 71 -21.45 3.86 -5.93
C ARG A 71 -22.76 4.63 -5.71
N GLY A 72 -22.85 5.40 -4.62
CA GLY A 72 -23.96 6.30 -4.34
C GLY A 72 -23.88 7.65 -5.06
N ARG A 73 -22.76 7.96 -5.73
CA ARG A 73 -22.64 9.21 -6.49
C ARG A 73 -23.42 9.09 -7.80
N VAL A 74 -24.52 9.83 -7.89
CA VAL A 74 -25.15 10.18 -9.16
C VAL A 74 -24.13 11.04 -9.91
N THR A 75 -23.47 10.48 -10.92
CA THR A 75 -22.81 11.30 -11.93
C THR A 75 -23.91 12.06 -12.65
N GLU A 76 -23.90 13.40 -12.57
CA GLU A 76 -24.71 14.21 -13.48
C GLU A 76 -24.47 13.68 -14.91
N PRO A 77 -25.54 13.48 -15.72
CA PRO A 77 -25.35 13.01 -17.07
C PRO A 77 -24.35 13.96 -17.73
N ALA A 78 -23.31 13.39 -18.35
CA ALA A 78 -22.38 14.16 -19.15
C ALA A 78 -23.22 15.00 -20.10
N THR A 79 -23.32 16.30 -19.81
CA THR A 79 -23.95 17.23 -20.73
C THR A 79 -23.08 17.15 -21.96
N ASP A 80 -23.69 16.76 -23.07
CA ASP A 80 -23.05 16.72 -24.38
C ASP A 80 -22.51 18.12 -24.66
N TYR A 81 -21.27 18.38 -24.25
CA TYR A 81 -20.54 19.56 -24.65
C TYR A 81 -20.15 19.31 -26.10
N ALA A 82 -21.10 19.54 -27.00
CA ALA A 82 -20.79 19.78 -28.40
C ALA A 82 -19.90 21.03 -28.41
N PRO A 83 -18.61 20.94 -28.82
CA PRO A 83 -17.83 22.14 -29.03
C PRO A 83 -18.44 22.86 -30.23
N GLU A 84 -19.34 23.80 -29.98
CA GLU A 84 -19.78 24.74 -31.00
C GLU A 84 -18.57 25.55 -31.46
N GLY A 85 -18.41 25.58 -32.78
CA GLY A 85 -17.17 25.94 -33.44
C GLY A 85 -16.66 27.33 -33.12
N ASP A 86 -15.37 27.40 -32.81
CA ASP A 86 -14.53 28.55 -33.14
C ASP A 86 -13.77 28.22 -34.44
N GLN A 87 -14.37 28.59 -35.57
CA GLN A 87 -13.75 28.52 -36.90
C GLN A 87 -12.90 29.77 -37.18
N SER A 88 -11.82 29.96 -36.43
CA SER A 88 -10.93 31.11 -36.64
C SER A 88 -9.45 30.79 -36.40
N ARG A 89 -8.94 29.73 -37.02
CA ARG A 89 -7.50 29.62 -37.24
C ARG A 89 -7.23 28.85 -38.51
N ASP A 90 -7.03 29.59 -39.60
CA ASP A 90 -6.39 29.07 -40.80
C ASP A 90 -5.09 28.36 -40.38
N PRO A 91 -4.91 27.07 -40.70
CA PRO A 91 -3.63 26.42 -40.45
C PRO A 91 -2.62 27.00 -41.44
N GLU A 92 -1.70 27.85 -40.95
CA GLU A 92 -0.49 28.13 -41.71
C GLU A 92 0.19 26.80 -42.08
N PRO A 93 0.74 26.66 -43.30
CA PRO A 93 1.44 25.44 -43.67
C PRO A 93 2.64 25.28 -42.75
N VAL A 94 2.58 24.28 -41.88
CA VAL A 94 3.71 23.88 -41.04
C VAL A 94 4.81 23.36 -41.97
N THR A 95 5.79 24.20 -42.28
CA THR A 95 7.04 23.77 -42.90
C THR A 95 7.81 22.95 -41.87
N LEU A 96 7.76 21.62 -42.02
CA LEU A 96 8.62 20.69 -41.29
C LEU A 96 10.08 20.88 -41.77
N GLU A 97 10.77 21.87 -41.21
CA GLU A 97 12.22 21.96 -41.30
C GLU A 97 12.83 20.87 -40.41
N PHE A 98 13.28 19.78 -41.03
CA PHE A 98 14.15 18.82 -40.37
C PHE A 98 15.48 19.53 -40.02
N PRO A 99 15.93 19.50 -38.75
CA PRO A 99 17.22 20.08 -38.40
C PRO A 99 18.34 19.31 -39.11
N ALA A 100 18.96 19.96 -40.09
CA ALA A 100 20.17 19.51 -40.77
C ALA A 100 21.36 19.54 -39.80
N GLY A 101 21.43 18.53 -38.94
CA GLY A 101 22.56 18.27 -38.05
C GLY A 101 23.69 17.53 -38.75
N ARG A 102 24.46 18.25 -39.57
CA ARG A 102 25.92 18.15 -39.76
C ARG A 102 26.58 16.74 -39.75
N LEU A 103 26.75 16.20 -40.97
CA LEU A 103 27.95 15.58 -41.56
C LEU A 103 28.88 14.69 -40.68
N GLY A 104 29.00 13.42 -41.07
CA GLY A 104 30.18 12.57 -40.84
C GLY A 104 30.37 11.55 -41.96
N ARG A 105 31.43 11.71 -42.76
CA ARG A 105 31.86 10.78 -43.84
C ARG A 105 32.32 9.42 -43.27
N ALA A 106 32.02 8.33 -43.98
CA ALA A 106 32.93 7.21 -44.29
C ALA A 106 32.17 6.25 -45.25
N ALA A 107 32.41 6.25 -46.56
CA ALA A 107 33.47 5.53 -47.28
C ALA A 107 33.18 4.04 -47.54
N ARG A 108 33.28 3.67 -48.84
CA ARG A 108 33.40 2.34 -49.47
C ARG A 108 32.12 1.48 -49.53
N ALA A 109 31.85 0.75 -50.62
CA ALA A 109 32.69 0.29 -51.73
C ALA A 109 31.98 0.42 -53.08
#